data_AF-A0A9D0P146-F1
#
_entry.id   AF-A0A9D0P146-F1
#
_cell.length_a   1.000
_cell.length_b   1.000
_cell.length_c   1.000
_cell.angle_alpha   90.00
_cell.angle_beta   90.00
_cell.angle_gamma   90.00
#
_symmetry.space_group_name_H-M   'P 1'
#
loop_
_entity.id
_entity.type
_entity.pdbx_description
1 polymer ?
#
loop_
_entity_poly.entity_id
_entity_poly.type
_entity_poly.pdbx_seq_one_letter_code
_entity_poly.pdbx_strand_id
1 'polypeptide(L)'
;MLCFTAAVSLASERITVPAGAFSMGCSVGDHDCEKDEGPMGGITVNVPAFKLDKNEVTVAEYQACMKAGKCHPPKDFKANQYCNLNAPGRDQHPINCVDWQQAADYCEFANGRLPYEAEWEKAARAGTKTRYPWGQNVSCQQAILDDGQTTGSVKGEHDGCGEDRTWPVASRAANALGF
;
A
#
# COMPACT_ATOMS: atom_id res chain seq x y z
N MET A 1 1.10 4.93 -0.78
CA MET A 1 2.47 4.63 -1.26
C MET A 1 3.34 4.25 -0.07
N LEU A 2 4.30 3.33 -0.24
CA LEU A 2 5.28 2.93 0.79
C LEU A 2 6.71 3.22 0.31
N CYS A 3 7.65 3.55 1.20
CA CYS A 3 9.07 3.73 0.90
C CYS A 3 9.98 2.71 1.62
N PHE A 4 11.15 2.44 1.04
CA PHE A 4 12.24 1.58 1.54
C PHE A 4 13.42 2.44 1.90
N THR A 5 14.25 2.10 2.90
CA THR A 5 15.49 2.87 3.18
C THR A 5 16.63 2.02 3.73
N ALA A 6 17.84 2.59 3.69
CA ALA A 6 19.05 2.07 4.35
C ALA A 6 19.40 2.75 5.70
N ALA A 7 18.80 3.88 6.11
CA ALA A 7 19.12 4.52 7.40
C ALA A 7 18.02 5.45 7.97
N VAL A 8 18.06 5.62 9.30
CA VAL A 8 17.05 6.19 10.21
C VAL A 8 17.12 7.72 10.31
N SER A 9 16.00 8.41 10.09
CA SER A 9 15.67 9.71 10.72
C SER A 9 14.19 10.04 10.49
N LEU A 10 13.46 10.38 11.56
CA LEU A 10 12.07 10.90 11.70
C LEU A 10 10.93 10.25 10.89
N ALA A 11 11.22 9.30 10.02
CA ALA A 11 10.28 8.66 9.12
C ALA A 11 9.52 7.52 9.80
N SER A 12 8.27 7.30 9.35
CA SER A 12 7.39 6.16 9.62
C SER A 12 8.09 4.89 10.10
N GLU A 13 7.50 4.20 11.08
CA GLU A 13 7.99 2.90 11.56
C GLU A 13 8.21 1.96 10.37
N ARG A 14 9.40 1.35 10.26
CA ARG A 14 9.73 0.40 9.18
C ARG A 14 9.87 -1.00 9.71
N ILE A 15 9.30 -1.94 8.98
CA ILE A 15 9.34 -3.37 9.31
C ILE A 15 10.42 -4.04 8.46
N THR A 16 11.21 -4.89 9.11
CA THR A 16 12.22 -5.71 8.40
C THR A 16 11.55 -6.95 7.85
N VAL A 17 11.59 -7.11 6.53
CA VAL A 17 11.12 -8.32 5.84
C VAL A 17 12.34 -9.24 5.64
N PRO A 18 12.31 -10.48 6.14
CA PRO A 18 13.46 -11.38 6.06
C PRO A 18 13.75 -11.83 4.63
N ALA A 19 15.02 -12.13 4.34
CA ALA A 19 15.42 -12.73 3.07
C ALA A 19 14.75 -14.10 2.88
N GLY A 20 14.53 -14.49 1.63
CA GLY A 20 14.02 -15.83 1.31
C GLY A 20 13.12 -15.88 0.08
N ALA A 21 12.81 -17.11 -0.31
CA ALA A 21 11.90 -17.44 -1.40
C ALA A 21 10.43 -17.24 -1.00
N PHE A 22 9.59 -16.84 -1.95
CA PHE A 22 8.13 -16.90 -1.84
C PHE A 22 7.49 -17.18 -3.20
N SER A 23 6.20 -17.55 -3.22
CA SER A 23 5.41 -17.63 -4.46
C SER A 23 4.87 -16.24 -4.79
N MET A 24 5.32 -15.67 -5.90
CA MET A 24 4.85 -14.41 -6.46
C MET A 24 3.81 -14.65 -7.56
N GLY A 25 2.76 -13.86 -7.61
CA GLY A 25 1.66 -13.96 -8.58
C GLY A 25 0.45 -14.75 -8.08
N CYS A 26 -0.34 -15.31 -9.00
CA CYS A 26 -1.66 -15.89 -8.70
C CYS A 26 -1.65 -16.97 -7.59
N SER A 27 -2.56 -16.84 -6.62
CA SER A 27 -2.71 -17.80 -5.52
C SER A 27 -3.54 -19.02 -5.94
N VAL A 28 -3.29 -20.20 -5.35
CA VAL A 28 -4.09 -21.40 -5.65
C VAL A 28 -5.55 -21.20 -5.23
N GLY A 29 -6.47 -21.41 -6.17
CA GLY A 29 -7.91 -21.27 -5.94
C GLY A 29 -8.42 -19.84 -6.06
N ASP A 30 -7.57 -18.90 -6.48
CA ASP A 30 -8.02 -17.58 -6.89
C ASP A 30 -8.54 -17.62 -8.33
N HIS A 31 -9.84 -17.40 -8.49
CA HIS A 31 -10.52 -17.46 -9.78
C HIS A 31 -10.52 -16.14 -10.55
N ASP A 32 -10.04 -15.06 -9.91
CA ASP A 32 -10.03 -13.72 -10.50
C ASP A 32 -8.65 -13.31 -11.00
N CYS A 33 -7.65 -14.21 -10.95
CA CYS A 33 -6.32 -13.91 -11.45
C CYS A 33 -6.32 -13.53 -12.93
N GLU A 34 -5.67 -12.40 -13.23
CA GLU A 34 -5.46 -11.95 -14.60
C GLU A 34 -4.25 -12.65 -15.26
N LYS A 35 -4.11 -12.47 -16.58
CA LYS A 35 -3.09 -13.18 -17.37
C LYS A 35 -1.67 -12.75 -17.02
N ASP A 36 -1.49 -11.52 -16.54
CA ASP A 36 -0.22 -10.93 -16.15
C ASP A 36 0.17 -11.24 -14.69
N GLU A 37 -0.72 -11.85 -13.91
CA GLU A 37 -0.40 -12.36 -12.55
C GLU A 37 0.36 -13.70 -12.55
N GLY A 38 0.70 -14.21 -13.74
CA GLY A 38 1.47 -15.44 -13.90
C GLY A 38 0.67 -16.73 -13.71
N PRO A 39 1.33 -17.89 -13.58
CA PRO A 39 0.65 -19.17 -13.47
C PRO A 39 -0.04 -19.33 -12.11
N MET A 40 -1.10 -20.13 -12.08
CA MET A 40 -1.76 -20.56 -10.84
C MET A 40 -0.75 -21.16 -9.85
N GLY A 41 -0.73 -20.65 -8.62
CA GLY A 41 0.26 -21.02 -7.60
C GLY A 41 1.54 -20.17 -7.62
N GLY A 42 1.66 -19.26 -8.58
CA GLY A 42 2.75 -18.30 -8.69
C GLY A 42 4.09 -18.90 -9.15
N ILE A 43 5.09 -18.04 -9.25
CA ILE A 43 6.48 -18.41 -9.50
C ILE A 43 7.32 -18.21 -8.24
N THR A 44 8.32 -19.07 -8.02
CA THR A 44 9.22 -18.92 -6.89
C THR A 44 10.22 -17.79 -7.16
N VAL A 45 10.17 -16.73 -6.33
CA VAL A 45 11.08 -15.59 -6.39
C VAL A 45 11.87 -15.48 -5.09
N ASN A 46 13.19 -15.32 -5.20
CA ASN A 46 14.07 -15.08 -4.06
C ASN A 46 14.25 -13.57 -3.86
N VAL A 47 13.85 -13.05 -2.71
CA VAL A 47 13.98 -11.63 -2.36
C VAL A 47 14.95 -11.50 -1.19
N PRO A 48 15.98 -10.64 -1.26
CA PRO A 48 16.85 -10.30 -0.13
C PRO A 48 16.07 -9.74 1.07
N ALA A 49 16.75 -9.59 2.22
CA ALA A 49 16.15 -8.89 3.34
C ALA A 49 16.07 -7.39 3.03
N PHE A 50 14.98 -6.73 3.44
CA PHE A 50 14.77 -5.30 3.22
C PHE A 50 13.94 -4.69 4.35
N LYS A 51 13.82 -3.36 4.34
CA LYS A 51 12.92 -2.61 5.22
C LYS A 51 11.89 -1.87 4.39
N LEU A 52 10.62 -1.96 4.79
CA LEU A 52 9.49 -1.31 4.17
C LEU A 52 8.75 -0.49 5.23
N ASP A 53 8.25 0.69 4.88
CA ASP A 53 7.37 1.45 5.76
C ASP A 53 6.16 0.61 6.18
N LYS A 54 5.82 0.64 7.47
CA LYS A 54 4.70 -0.12 8.04
C LYS A 54 3.36 0.31 7.46
N ASN A 55 3.20 1.60 7.25
CA ASN A 55 1.98 2.24 6.79
C ASN A 55 2.27 3.00 5.50
N GLU A 56 1.25 3.20 4.68
CA GLU A 56 1.35 4.18 3.59
C GLU A 56 1.75 5.55 4.12
N VAL A 57 2.52 6.27 3.31
CA VAL A 57 2.87 7.66 3.55
C VAL A 57 1.59 8.47 3.75
N THR A 58 1.51 9.15 4.89
CA THR A 58 0.36 9.97 5.28
C THR A 58 0.40 11.34 4.62
N VAL A 59 -0.74 12.05 4.62
CA VAL A 59 -0.81 13.46 4.19
C VAL A 59 0.14 14.32 5.02
N ALA A 60 0.19 14.14 6.33
CA ALA A 60 1.06 14.92 7.22
C ALA A 60 2.55 14.74 6.88
N GLU A 61 2.99 13.51 6.61
CA GLU A 61 4.35 13.22 6.20
C GLU A 61 4.69 13.83 4.83
N TYR A 62 3.80 13.71 3.86
CA TYR A 62 3.99 14.33 2.54
C TYR A 62 4.02 15.87 2.61
N GLN A 63 3.18 16.48 3.45
CA GLN A 63 3.22 17.92 3.72
C GLN A 63 4.55 18.36 4.34
N ALA A 64 5.19 17.53 5.18
CA ALA A 64 6.53 17.81 5.70
C ALA A 64 7.57 17.83 4.57
N CYS A 65 7.48 16.92 3.60
CA CYS A 65 8.32 16.92 2.39
C CYS A 65 8.10 18.17 1.53
N MET A 66 6.85 18.60 1.35
CA MET A 66 6.52 19.83 0.63
C MET A 66 7.06 21.07 1.35
N LYS A 67 6.94 21.14 2.69
CA LYS A 67 7.47 22.23 3.51
C LYS A 67 9.00 22.30 3.44
N ALA A 68 9.68 21.17 3.28
CA ALA A 68 11.11 21.09 3.06
C ALA A 68 11.53 21.46 1.61
N GLY A 69 10.58 21.73 0.71
CA GLY A 69 10.83 22.04 -0.70
C GLY A 69 11.31 20.85 -1.50
N LYS A 70 11.03 19.62 -1.05
CA LYS A 70 11.46 18.37 -1.69
C LYS A 70 10.35 17.67 -2.47
N CYS A 71 9.10 17.92 -2.10
CA CYS A 71 7.93 17.40 -2.82
C CYS A 71 7.06 18.52 -3.39
N HIS A 72 6.34 18.20 -4.46
CA HIS A 72 5.37 19.09 -5.11
C HIS A 72 3.94 18.66 -4.76
N PRO A 73 2.96 19.58 -4.74
CA PRO A 73 1.56 19.19 -4.57
C PRO A 73 1.10 18.27 -5.72
N PRO A 74 0.25 17.26 -5.45
CA PRO A 74 -0.33 16.41 -6.48
C PRO A 74 -1.10 17.24 -7.50
N LYS A 75 -0.97 16.96 -8.81
CA LYS A 75 -1.39 17.87 -9.89
C LYS A 75 -2.84 18.36 -9.76
N ASP A 76 -3.77 17.45 -9.49
CA ASP A 76 -5.22 17.72 -9.51
C ASP A 76 -5.84 17.85 -8.10
N PHE A 77 -5.01 18.04 -7.06
CA PHE A 77 -5.47 18.03 -5.67
C PHE A 77 -6.54 19.07 -5.32
N LYS A 78 -6.66 20.16 -6.09
CA LYS A 78 -7.68 21.19 -5.91
C LYS A 78 -8.98 20.91 -6.65
N ALA A 79 -8.93 20.16 -7.75
CA ALA A 79 -10.07 19.89 -8.63
C ALA A 79 -10.74 18.56 -8.28
N ASN A 80 -10.01 17.63 -7.67
CA ASN A 80 -10.50 16.32 -7.30
C ASN A 80 -10.81 16.25 -5.81
N GLN A 81 -12.11 16.20 -5.47
CA GLN A 81 -12.61 16.11 -4.10
C GLN A 81 -12.19 14.83 -3.34
N TYR A 82 -11.74 13.80 -4.07
CA TYR A 82 -11.25 12.55 -3.47
C TYR A 82 -9.79 12.63 -3.04
N CYS A 83 -9.05 13.70 -3.40
CA CYS A 83 -7.69 13.88 -2.92
C CYS A 83 -7.66 14.25 -1.43
N ASN A 84 -6.70 13.68 -0.70
CA ASN A 84 -6.57 13.83 0.75
C ASN A 84 -5.77 15.07 1.14
N LEU A 85 -4.89 15.58 0.25
CA LEU A 85 -4.14 16.80 0.53
C LEU A 85 -5.10 17.98 0.75
N ASN A 86 -4.99 18.64 1.92
CA ASN A 86 -5.84 19.75 2.39
C ASN A 86 -7.31 19.39 2.69
N ALA A 87 -7.69 18.11 2.61
CA ALA A 87 -9.00 17.67 3.07
C ALA A 87 -9.05 17.71 4.62
N PRO A 88 -10.07 18.32 5.24
CA PRO A 88 -10.16 18.43 6.69
C PRO A 88 -10.12 17.07 7.39
N GLY A 89 -9.29 16.94 8.43
CA GLY A 89 -9.19 15.72 9.24
C GLY A 89 -8.50 14.54 8.56
N ARG A 90 -7.83 14.74 7.42
CA ARG A 90 -7.18 13.66 6.65
C ARG A 90 -5.66 13.58 6.81
N ASP A 91 -5.10 14.22 7.84
CA ASP A 91 -3.66 14.25 8.08
C ASP A 91 -3.04 12.86 8.24
N GLN A 92 -3.78 11.90 8.81
CA GLN A 92 -3.37 10.50 9.00
C GLN A 92 -3.88 9.55 7.90
N HIS A 93 -4.54 10.07 6.87
CA HIS A 93 -4.93 9.27 5.71
C HIS A 93 -3.73 9.12 4.76
N PRO A 94 -3.69 8.08 3.93
CA PRO A 94 -2.64 7.94 2.92
C PRO A 94 -2.66 9.14 1.97
N ILE A 95 -1.50 9.69 1.64
CA ILE A 95 -1.42 10.63 0.52
C ILE A 95 -1.84 9.91 -0.77
N ASN A 96 -2.73 10.55 -1.53
CA ASN A 96 -3.22 10.07 -2.81
C ASN A 96 -3.14 11.17 -3.86
N CYS A 97 -3.56 10.85 -5.09
CA CYS A 97 -3.44 11.71 -6.27
C CYS A 97 -1.99 12.07 -6.67
N VAL A 98 -1.00 11.47 -6.01
CA VAL A 98 0.43 11.60 -6.35
C VAL A 98 0.75 10.71 -7.55
N ASP A 99 1.58 11.19 -8.46
CA ASP A 99 2.14 10.37 -9.52
C ASP A 99 3.38 9.58 -9.06
N TRP A 100 3.90 8.71 -9.93
CA TRP A 100 5.06 7.88 -9.63
C TRP A 100 6.33 8.68 -9.33
N GLN A 101 6.52 9.84 -9.97
CA GLN A 101 7.71 10.66 -9.75
C GLN A 101 7.61 11.38 -8.40
N GLN A 102 6.45 11.94 -8.07
CA GLN A 102 6.19 12.54 -6.75
C GLN A 102 6.36 11.52 -5.62
N ALA A 103 5.96 10.29 -5.91
CA ALA A 103 6.17 9.15 -5.06
C ALA A 103 7.66 8.87 -4.81
N ALA A 104 8.46 8.80 -5.88
CA ALA A 104 9.90 8.61 -5.81
C ALA A 104 10.61 9.78 -5.09
N ASP A 105 10.24 11.03 -5.38
CA ASP A 105 10.79 12.25 -4.76
C ASP A 105 10.59 12.21 -3.23
N TYR A 106 9.39 11.81 -2.78
CA TYR A 106 9.13 11.63 -1.35
C TYR A 106 10.00 10.53 -0.75
N CYS A 107 10.13 9.38 -1.42
CA CYS A 107 10.98 8.31 -0.92
C CYS A 107 12.44 8.76 -0.81
N GLU A 108 12.96 9.52 -1.78
CA GLU A 108 14.31 10.09 -1.71
C GLU A 108 14.44 11.04 -0.50
N PHE A 109 13.45 11.92 -0.29
CA PHE A 109 13.39 12.79 0.90
C PHE A 109 13.39 11.98 2.21
N ALA A 110 12.68 10.86 2.25
CA ALA A 110 12.62 9.94 3.38
C ALA A 110 13.84 9.02 3.49
N ASN A 111 14.91 9.29 2.72
CA ASN A 111 16.17 8.56 2.63
C ASN A 111 16.02 7.14 2.05
N GLY A 112 15.24 7.03 0.97
CA GLY A 112 14.69 5.79 0.48
C GLY A 112 14.39 5.66 -1.00
N ARG A 113 13.66 4.59 -1.35
CA ARG A 113 13.16 4.28 -2.70
C ARG A 113 11.79 3.60 -2.65
N LEU A 114 11.12 3.53 -3.79
CA LEU A 114 9.93 2.71 -3.95
C LEU A 114 10.25 1.20 -3.88
N PRO A 115 9.30 0.35 -3.43
CA PRO A 115 9.40 -1.10 -3.60
C PRO A 115 9.61 -1.49 -5.05
N TYR A 116 10.38 -2.56 -5.26
CA TYR A 116 10.09 -3.42 -6.41
C TYR A 116 8.84 -4.25 -6.13
N GLU A 117 8.15 -4.64 -7.19
CA GLU A 117 6.91 -5.43 -7.12
C GLU A 117 7.06 -6.69 -6.25
N ALA A 118 8.14 -7.46 -6.47
CA ALA A 118 8.41 -8.67 -5.69
C ALA A 118 8.65 -8.40 -4.19
N GLU A 119 9.19 -7.23 -3.83
CA GLU A 119 9.35 -6.85 -2.43
C GLU A 119 8.01 -6.48 -1.82
N TRP A 120 7.19 -5.70 -2.55
CA TRP A 120 5.85 -5.32 -2.11
C TRP A 120 4.97 -6.56 -1.89
N GLU A 121 4.92 -7.48 -2.86
CA GLU A 121 4.06 -8.66 -2.76
C GLU A 121 4.53 -9.61 -1.64
N LYS A 122 5.86 -9.77 -1.46
CA LYS A 122 6.39 -10.58 -0.35
C LYS A 122 6.01 -10.00 1.01
N ALA A 123 6.08 -8.67 1.17
CA ALA A 123 5.68 -7.99 2.39
C ALA A 123 4.16 -8.12 2.62
N ALA A 124 3.37 -7.89 1.57
CA ALA A 124 1.92 -7.99 1.61
C ALA A 124 1.47 -9.39 2.03
N ARG A 125 2.01 -10.45 1.40
CA ARG A 125 1.67 -11.85 1.70
C ARG A 125 2.06 -12.30 3.09
N ALA A 126 3.14 -11.77 3.66
CA ALA A 126 3.61 -12.15 5.00
C ALA A 126 3.72 -13.67 5.23
N GLY A 127 4.12 -14.42 4.19
CA GLY A 127 4.28 -15.87 4.22
C GLY A 127 3.03 -16.70 3.86
N THR A 128 1.88 -16.06 3.62
CA THR A 128 0.68 -16.78 3.15
C THR A 128 0.76 -17.15 1.66
N LYS A 129 -0.05 -18.13 1.29
CA LYS A 129 -0.26 -18.57 -0.12
C LYS A 129 -1.72 -18.45 -0.54
N THR A 130 -2.52 -17.76 0.28
CA THR A 130 -3.94 -17.51 0.08
C THR A 130 -4.13 -16.25 -0.76
N ARG A 131 -5.34 -16.04 -1.27
CA ARG A 131 -5.71 -14.87 -2.07
C ARG A 131 -5.39 -13.53 -1.37
N TYR A 132 -5.71 -13.43 -0.08
CA TYR A 132 -5.43 -12.26 0.76
C TYR A 132 -4.46 -12.63 1.88
N PRO A 133 -3.78 -11.66 2.52
CA PRO A 133 -2.83 -11.97 3.60
C PRO A 133 -3.48 -12.48 4.89
N TRP A 134 -4.80 -12.42 4.99
CA TRP A 134 -5.61 -12.97 6.09
C TRP A 134 -6.47 -14.19 5.67
N GLY A 135 -6.38 -14.68 4.43
CA GLY A 135 -7.12 -15.85 3.98
C GLY A 135 -7.76 -15.67 2.60
N GLN A 136 -8.91 -16.32 2.37
CA GLN A 136 -9.55 -16.38 1.05
C GLN A 136 -10.64 -15.34 0.83
N ASN A 137 -11.24 -14.84 1.92
CA ASN A 137 -12.36 -13.90 1.85
C ASN A 137 -11.90 -12.53 2.35
N VAL A 138 -12.51 -11.48 1.81
CA VAL A 138 -12.29 -10.11 2.23
C VAL A 138 -13.62 -9.41 2.44
N SER A 139 -13.65 -8.53 3.42
CA SER A 139 -14.77 -7.67 3.77
C SER A 139 -14.20 -6.37 4.34
N CYS A 140 -15.08 -5.43 4.66
CA CYS A 140 -14.68 -4.17 5.29
C CYS A 140 -14.03 -4.32 6.67
N GLN A 141 -14.05 -5.54 7.24
CA GLN A 141 -13.31 -5.86 8.47
C GLN A 141 -11.80 -5.97 8.25
N GLN A 142 -11.35 -6.30 7.04
CA GLN A 142 -9.92 -6.48 6.76
C GLN A 142 -9.32 -5.39 5.89
N ALA A 143 -10.09 -4.78 4.99
CA ALA A 143 -9.58 -3.77 4.07
C ALA A 143 -10.63 -2.68 3.77
N ILE A 144 -10.18 -1.57 3.18
CA ILE A 144 -11.05 -0.53 2.65
C ILE A 144 -11.28 -0.81 1.17
N LEU A 145 -12.53 -1.01 0.77
CA LEU A 145 -12.92 -1.63 -0.50
C LEU A 145 -14.00 -0.80 -1.21
N ASP A 146 -14.23 -1.15 -2.47
CA ASP A 146 -15.32 -0.68 -3.34
C ASP A 146 -16.53 -1.64 -3.28
N ASP A 147 -17.74 -1.15 -3.62
CA ASP A 147 -19.05 -1.80 -3.34
C ASP A 147 -19.40 -3.08 -4.13
N GLY A 148 -18.57 -3.45 -5.10
CA GLY A 148 -18.77 -4.67 -5.90
C GLY A 148 -19.06 -4.43 -7.37
N GLN A 149 -18.97 -3.20 -7.87
CA GLN A 149 -19.23 -2.90 -9.29
C GLN A 149 -17.99 -2.99 -10.19
N THR A 150 -16.79 -3.12 -9.61
CA THR A 150 -15.53 -3.28 -10.36
C THR A 150 -14.75 -4.55 -9.94
N THR A 151 -13.72 -4.91 -10.71
CA THR A 151 -12.86 -6.06 -10.43
C THR A 151 -12.11 -5.86 -9.12
N GLY A 152 -12.11 -6.89 -8.24
CA GLY A 152 -11.51 -6.81 -6.91
C GLY A 152 -12.43 -6.25 -5.82
N SER A 153 -13.67 -5.89 -6.16
CA SER A 153 -14.66 -5.37 -5.22
C SER A 153 -15.48 -6.48 -4.57
N VAL A 154 -16.05 -6.23 -3.39
CA VAL A 154 -16.85 -7.22 -2.64
C VAL A 154 -18.31 -6.85 -2.72
N LYS A 155 -19.09 -7.68 -3.43
CA LYS A 155 -20.53 -7.46 -3.59
C LYS A 155 -21.21 -7.31 -2.22
N GLY A 156 -21.84 -6.16 -2.02
CA GLY A 156 -22.64 -5.87 -0.83
C GLY A 156 -21.87 -5.17 0.29
N GLU A 157 -20.58 -4.90 0.12
CA GLU A 157 -19.89 -3.87 0.90
C GLU A 157 -20.23 -2.48 0.36
N HIS A 158 -20.03 -1.43 1.15
CA HIS A 158 -20.22 -0.05 0.71
C HIS A 158 -18.87 0.58 0.35
N ASP A 159 -18.86 1.52 -0.61
CA ASP A 159 -17.67 2.28 -0.99
C ASP A 159 -16.96 2.89 0.23
N GLY A 160 -15.66 2.65 0.33
CA GLY A 160 -14.86 3.12 1.45
C GLY A 160 -15.39 2.61 2.80
N CYS A 161 -16.04 1.44 2.82
CA CYS A 161 -16.70 0.87 4.00
C CYS A 161 -17.77 1.77 4.62
N GLY A 162 -18.56 2.42 3.77
CA GLY A 162 -19.70 3.27 4.16
C GLY A 162 -19.35 4.74 4.34
N GLU A 163 -18.10 5.13 4.07
CA GLU A 163 -17.62 6.49 4.22
C GLU A 163 -17.32 7.18 2.88
N ASP A 164 -17.34 6.43 1.77
CA ASP A 164 -17.02 6.91 0.41
C ASP A 164 -15.69 7.71 0.36
N ARG A 165 -14.71 7.22 1.12
CA ARG A 165 -13.38 7.83 1.25
C ARG A 165 -12.35 6.83 1.76
N THR A 166 -11.09 7.22 1.64
CA THR A 166 -9.98 6.56 2.33
C THR A 166 -10.15 6.63 3.85
N TRP A 167 -9.48 5.75 4.57
CA TRP A 167 -9.41 5.78 6.03
C TRP A 167 -8.00 6.17 6.50
N PRO A 168 -7.81 6.54 7.78
CA PRO A 168 -6.48 6.64 8.36
C PRO A 168 -5.68 5.36 8.12
N VAL A 169 -4.36 5.49 7.94
CA VAL A 169 -3.47 4.32 7.89
C VAL A 169 -3.55 3.53 9.20
N ALA A 170 -3.22 2.23 9.16
CA ALA A 170 -3.41 1.31 10.28
C ALA A 170 -4.86 1.22 10.83
N SER A 171 -5.87 1.51 10.00
CA SER A 171 -7.29 1.40 10.39
C SER A 171 -7.83 -0.04 10.39
N ARG A 172 -7.03 -1.02 9.95
CA ARG A 172 -7.36 -2.45 9.93
C ARG A 172 -6.25 -3.27 10.56
N ALA A 173 -6.55 -4.53 10.87
CA ALA A 173 -5.59 -5.43 11.49
C ALA A 173 -4.42 -5.70 10.53
N ALA A 174 -3.21 -5.61 11.07
CA ALA A 174 -2.00 -5.90 10.32
C ALA A 174 -1.87 -7.39 9.96
N ASN A 175 -1.15 -7.68 8.89
CA ASN A 175 -0.73 -9.03 8.51
C ASN A 175 0.32 -9.60 9.49
N ALA A 176 0.77 -10.84 9.26
CA ALA A 176 1.70 -11.53 10.16
C ALA A 176 3.09 -10.86 10.29
N LEU A 177 3.46 -9.95 9.39
CA LEU A 177 4.69 -9.15 9.48
C LEU A 177 4.48 -7.78 10.14
N GLY A 178 3.22 -7.32 10.27
CA GLY A 178 2.88 -6.07 10.94
C GLY A 178 2.50 -4.91 10.00
N PHE A 179 2.28 -5.17 8.71
CA PHE A 179 1.73 -4.22 7.72
C PHE A 179 0.22 -4.23 7.73
#